data_AF-A0A9K3NLG5-F1
#
_entry.id   AF-A0A9K3NLG5-F1
#
_cell.length_a   1.000
_cell.length_b   1.000
_cell.length_c   1.000
_cell.angle_alpha   90.00
_cell.angle_beta   90.00
_cell.angle_gamma   90.00
#
_symmetry.space_group_name_H-M   'P 1'
#
loop_
_entity.id
_entity.type
_entity.pdbx_description
1 polymer ?
#
loop_
_entity_poly.entity_id
_entity_poly.type
_entity_poly.pdbx_seq_one_letter_code
_entity_poly.pdbx_strand_id
1 'polypeptide(L)'
;MASDSWWTSNVIVRSNVVCSYGAATCIRTSWTEANPGRRFLCCTDGCGLLRWIEPPVSCPRCERILPSLLRSNKENSGLMRLNEKEAAEKGVEARRLKFV
;
A
#
# COMPACT_ATOMS: atom_id res chain seq x y z
N MET A 1 2.08 -11.78 -7.69
CA MET A 1 1.22 -10.57 -7.67
C MET A 1 1.90 -9.51 -6.80
N ALA A 2 2.02 -8.28 -7.32
CA ALA A 2 2.98 -7.26 -6.90
C ALA A 2 3.04 -7.03 -5.37
N SER A 3 4.22 -7.22 -4.80
CA SER A 3 4.56 -6.82 -3.43
C SER A 3 4.54 -5.31 -3.24
N ASP A 4 4.50 -4.52 -4.32
CA ASP A 4 4.80 -3.07 -4.28
C ASP A 4 3.59 -2.22 -4.71
N SER A 5 2.38 -2.71 -4.45
CA SER A 5 1.16 -2.01 -4.81
C SER A 5 0.68 -1.12 -3.67
N TRP A 6 0.65 0.20 -3.89
CA TRP A 6 0.30 1.23 -2.90
C TRP A 6 -1.04 1.01 -2.20
N TRP A 7 -1.96 0.26 -2.81
CA TRP A 7 -3.29 -0.02 -2.25
C TRP A 7 -3.30 -1.17 -1.23
N THR A 8 -2.18 -1.86 -1.00
CA THR A 8 -2.06 -2.94 -0.01
C THR A 8 -0.85 -2.79 0.89
N SER A 9 -0.87 -3.40 2.07
CA SER A 9 0.33 -3.54 2.89
C SER A 9 1.37 -4.44 2.23
N ASN A 10 2.65 -4.04 2.37
CA ASN A 10 3.80 -4.90 2.08
C ASN A 10 4.05 -5.89 3.22
N VAL A 11 3.44 -5.67 4.39
CA VAL A 11 3.41 -6.66 5.48
C VAL A 11 2.50 -7.80 5.06
N ILE A 12 3.09 -8.99 4.95
CA ILE A 12 2.44 -10.23 4.55
C ILE A 12 2.37 -11.12 5.79
N VAL A 13 1.16 -11.43 6.24
CA VAL A 13 0.95 -12.43 7.31
C VAL A 13 0.55 -13.75 6.66
N ARG A 14 1.26 -14.84 6.97
CA ARG A 14 0.93 -16.17 6.45
C ARG A 14 -0.42 -16.64 6.98
N SER A 15 -1.19 -17.31 6.13
CA SER A 15 -2.46 -17.94 6.48
C SER A 15 -2.35 -19.46 6.36
N ASN A 16 -3.15 -20.19 7.15
CA ASN A 16 -3.28 -21.65 7.05
C ASN A 16 -4.32 -22.08 6.00
N VAL A 17 -4.87 -21.13 5.24
CA VAL A 17 -5.83 -21.40 4.16
C VAL A 17 -5.07 -21.65 2.86
N VAL A 18 -5.47 -22.68 2.11
CA VAL A 18 -5.03 -22.90 0.73
C VAL A 18 -6.11 -22.42 -0.23
N CYS A 19 -5.71 -21.92 -1.39
CA CYS A 19 -6.67 -21.55 -2.42
C CYS A 19 -7.25 -22.81 -3.09
N SER A 20 -8.26 -22.64 -3.95
CA SER A 20 -8.87 -23.75 -4.71
C SER A 20 -7.89 -24.47 -5.65
N TYR A 21 -6.74 -23.86 -5.95
CA TYR A 21 -5.67 -24.43 -6.76
C TYR A 21 -4.55 -25.08 -5.92
N GLY A 22 -4.71 -25.16 -4.58
CA GLY A 22 -3.72 -25.75 -3.68
C GLY A 22 -2.55 -24.84 -3.29
N ALA A 23 -2.49 -23.60 -3.81
CA ALA A 23 -1.44 -22.65 -3.47
C ALA A 23 -1.66 -21.99 -2.09
N ALA A 24 -0.57 -21.52 -1.49
CA ALA A 24 -0.58 -20.80 -0.22
C ALA A 24 -1.32 -19.45 -0.33
N THR A 25 -1.83 -18.99 0.82
CA THR A 25 -2.48 -17.68 0.92
C THR A 25 -1.84 -16.83 2.01
N CYS A 26 -2.08 -15.52 1.91
CA CYS A 26 -1.60 -14.55 2.89
C CYS A 26 -2.68 -13.52 3.21
N ILE A 27 -2.49 -12.82 4.32
CA ILE A 27 -3.35 -11.74 4.78
C ILE A 27 -2.62 -10.42 4.51
N ARG A 28 -3.33 -9.47 3.90
CA ARG A 28 -2.89 -8.10 3.64
C ARG A 28 -3.92 -7.10 4.14
N THR A 29 -3.48 -5.86 4.32
CA THR A 29 -4.32 -4.71 4.68
C THR A 29 -4.56 -3.84 3.46
N SER A 30 -5.81 -3.41 3.24
CA SER A 30 -6.16 -2.46 2.19
C SER A 30 -5.92 -1.01 2.64
N TRP A 31 -5.32 -0.23 1.74
CA TRP A 31 -5.11 1.22 1.89
C TRP A 31 -5.94 2.03 0.88
N THR A 32 -7.05 1.44 0.41
CA THR A 32 -8.03 2.14 -0.42
C THR A 32 -8.97 2.97 0.44
N GLU A 33 -9.51 4.06 -0.11
CA GLU A 33 -10.51 4.88 0.58
C GLU A 33 -11.82 4.13 0.86
N ALA A 34 -12.17 3.15 0.01
CA ALA A 34 -13.39 2.35 0.16
C ALA A 34 -13.28 1.27 1.26
N ASN A 35 -12.06 0.79 1.55
CA ASN A 35 -11.81 -0.23 2.57
C ASN A 35 -10.54 0.12 3.36
N PRO A 36 -10.52 1.24 4.09
CA PRO A 36 -9.32 1.73 4.75
C PRO A 36 -8.95 0.84 5.93
N GLY A 37 -7.74 0.31 5.95
CA GLY A 37 -7.22 -0.51 7.05
C GLY A 37 -7.84 -1.91 7.16
N ARG A 38 -8.72 -2.31 6.23
CA ARG A 38 -9.44 -3.59 6.28
C ARG A 38 -8.54 -4.74 5.80
N ARG A 39 -8.57 -5.88 6.49
CA ARG A 39 -7.75 -7.06 6.15
C ARG A 39 -8.47 -8.01 5.22
N PHE A 40 -7.73 -8.54 4.24
CA PHE A 40 -8.20 -9.54 3.30
C PHE A 40 -7.17 -10.66 3.09
N LEU A 41 -7.68 -11.85 2.80
CA LEU A 41 -6.94 -13.01 2.36
C LEU A 41 -6.74 -12.94 0.85
N CYS A 42 -5.53 -13.20 0.36
CA CYS A 42 -5.25 -13.38 -1.06
C CYS A 42 -4.24 -14.50 -1.34
N CYS A 43 -4.31 -15.05 -2.55
CA CYS A 43 -3.37 -16.05 -3.04
C CYS A 43 -2.00 -15.43 -3.35
N THR A 44 -0.91 -16.12 -2.99
CA THR A 44 0.45 -15.67 -3.29
C THR A 44 0.79 -15.81 -4.79
N ASP A 45 0.24 -16.86 -5.42
CA ASP A 45 0.63 -17.30 -6.76
C ASP A 45 -0.29 -16.71 -7.85
N GLY A 46 -1.20 -15.84 -7.46
CA GLY A 46 -1.94 -15.01 -8.40
C GLY A 46 -3.22 -15.59 -8.97
N CYS A 47 -3.83 -16.58 -8.31
CA CYS A 47 -5.07 -17.20 -8.77
C CYS A 47 -6.34 -16.32 -8.64
N GLY A 48 -6.20 -15.04 -8.26
CA GLY A 48 -7.32 -14.11 -8.13
C GLY A 48 -8.15 -14.23 -6.83
N LEU A 49 -7.82 -15.14 -5.91
CA LEU A 49 -8.49 -15.24 -4.61
C LEU A 49 -8.35 -13.91 -3.86
N LEU A 50 -9.49 -13.31 -3.49
CA LEU A 50 -9.59 -12.17 -2.59
C LEU A 50 -10.81 -12.35 -1.68
N ARG A 51 -10.60 -12.38 -0.37
CA ARG A 51 -11.68 -12.52 0.63
C ARG A 51 -11.45 -11.61 1.82
N TRP A 52 -12.41 -10.76 2.15
CA TRP A 52 -12.35 -9.94 3.36
C TRP A 52 -12.46 -10.80 4.62
N ILE A 53 -11.58 -10.54 5.59
CA ILE A 53 -11.58 -11.23 6.90
C ILE A 53 -12.38 -10.43 7.91
N GLU A 54 -12.14 -9.13 7.94
CA GLU A 54 -12.85 -8.20 8.82
C GLU A 54 -14.18 -7.79 8.18
N PRO A 55 -15.23 -7.51 8.97
CA PRO A 55 -16.44 -6.84 8.46
C PRO A 55 -16.11 -5.44 7.92
N PRO A 56 -17.02 -4.84 7.12
CA PRO A 56 -16.87 -3.43 6.77
C PRO A 56 -16.87 -2.56 8.04
N VAL A 57 -16.10 -1.48 8.02
CA VAL A 57 -16.15 -0.48 9.10
C VAL A 57 -17.56 0.11 9.10
N SER A 58 -18.24 0.01 10.24
CA SER A 58 -19.61 0.53 10.44
C SER A 58 -19.67 1.76 11.33
N CYS A 59 -18.51 2.24 11.80
CA CYS A 59 -18.44 3.42 12.66
C CYS A 59 -18.48 4.70 11.79
N PRO A 60 -19.51 5.56 11.92
CA PRO A 60 -19.66 6.75 11.07
C PRO A 60 -18.51 7.74 11.20
N ARG A 61 -17.86 7.79 12.38
CA ARG A 61 -16.66 8.61 12.59
C ARG A 61 -15.49 8.08 11.78
N CYS A 62 -15.26 6.76 11.82
CA CYS A 62 -14.17 6.12 11.10
C CYS A 62 -14.37 6.23 9.58
N GLU A 63 -15.59 6.06 9.08
CA GLU A 63 -15.93 6.24 7.67
C GLU A 63 -15.59 7.64 7.14
N ARG A 64 -15.67 8.68 7.99
CA ARG A 64 -15.33 10.05 7.61
C ARG A 64 -13.85 10.38 7.75
N ILE A 65 -13.25 9.94 8.85
CA ILE A 65 -11.88 10.32 9.21
C ILE A 65 -10.85 9.49 8.44
N LEU A 66 -11.04 8.17 8.33
CA LEU A 66 -10.03 7.28 7.76
C LEU A 66 -9.71 7.60 6.28
N PRO A 67 -10.68 7.83 5.37
CA PRO A 67 -10.36 8.18 3.99
C PRO A 67 -9.57 9.49 3.89
N SER A 68 -9.93 10.48 4.71
CA SER A 68 -9.26 11.77 4.72
C SER A 68 -7.80 11.65 5.16
N LEU A 69 -7.53 10.88 6.22
CA LEU A 69 -6.17 10.59 6.67
C LEU A 69 -5.36 9.83 5.61
N LEU A 70 -5.98 8.89 4.90
CA LEU A 70 -5.29 8.16 3.83
C LEU A 70 -4.90 9.07 2.67
N ARG A 71 -5.77 10.00 2.25
CA ARG A 71 -5.44 10.99 1.21
C ARG A 71 -4.27 11.86 1.63
N SER A 72 -4.32 12.43 2.84
CA SER A 72 -3.22 13.25 3.35
C SER A 72 -1.90 12.48 3.43
N ASN A 73 -1.92 11.21 3.82
CA ASN A 73 -0.72 10.38 3.84
C ASN A 73 -0.17 10.14 2.42
N LYS A 74 -1.06 9.86 1.45
CA LYS A 74 -0.68 9.69 0.04
C LYS A 74 -0.07 10.97 -0.53
N GLU A 75 -0.69 12.12 -0.29
CA GLU A 75 -0.19 13.44 -0.70
C GLU A 75 1.20 13.71 -0.11
N ASN A 76 1.35 13.54 1.21
CA ASN A 76 2.63 13.71 1.89
C ASN A 76 3.72 12.79 1.33
N SER A 77 3.40 11.52 1.06
CA SER A 77 4.35 10.57 0.46
C SER A 77 4.75 10.98 -0.97
N GLY A 78 3.83 11.58 -1.74
CA GLY A 78 4.11 12.14 -3.07
C GLY A 78 5.04 13.35 -3.00
N LEU A 79 4.77 14.27 -2.06
CA LEU A 79 5.61 15.44 -1.82
C LEU A 79 7.03 15.05 -1.41
N MET A 80 7.19 14.06 -0.52
CA MET A 80 8.52 13.57 -0.14
C MET A 80 9.31 13.07 -1.34
N ARG A 81 8.68 12.29 -2.24
CA ARG A 81 9.33 11.77 -3.45
C ARG A 81 9.74 12.89 -4.42
N LEU A 82 8.96 13.97 -4.50
CA LEU A 82 9.32 15.13 -5.31
C LEU A 82 10.52 15.86 -4.71
N ASN A 83 10.51 16.10 -3.40
CA ASN A 83 11.62 16.75 -2.70
C ASN A 83 12.92 15.94 -2.86
N GLU A 84 12.85 14.60 -2.76
CA GLU A 84 14.00 13.71 -2.98
C GLU A 84 14.56 13.83 -4.41
N LYS A 85 13.69 13.90 -5.42
CA LYS A 85 14.11 14.11 -6.82
C LYS A 85 14.77 15.46 -7.02
N GLU A 86 14.17 16.52 -6.52
CA GLU A 86 14.75 17.87 -6.60
C GLU A 86 16.12 17.94 -5.91
N ALA A 87 16.26 17.29 -4.74
CA ALA A 87 17.53 17.22 -4.03
C ALA A 87 18.59 16.44 -4.82
N ALA A 88 18.20 15.33 -5.47
CA ALA A 88 19.07 14.56 -6.33
C ALA A 88 19.54 15.36 -7.54
N GLU A 89 18.63 16.07 -8.23
CA GLU A 89 18.93 16.93 -9.38
C GLU A 89 19.89 18.06 -9.00
N LYS A 90 19.62 18.77 -7.89
CA LYS A 90 20.53 19.80 -7.36
C LYS A 90 21.90 19.22 -7.01
N GLY A 91 21.94 18.00 -6.48
CA GLY A 91 23.20 17.30 -6.18
C GLY A 91 24.01 16.94 -7.43
N VAL A 92 23.35 16.56 -8.53
CA VAL A 92 23.99 16.32 -9.83
C VAL A 92 24.55 17.62 -10.40
N GLU A 93 23.76 18.69 -10.39
CA GLU A 93 24.20 19.99 -10.90
C GLU A 93 25.38 20.56 -10.09
N ALA A 94 25.30 20.50 -8.76
CA ALA A 94 26.39 20.92 -7.90
C ALA A 94 27.67 20.08 -8.09
N ARG A 95 27.57 18.80 -8.50
CA ARG A 95 28.73 18.00 -8.89
C ARG A 95 29.27 18.46 -10.24
N ARG A 96 28.40 18.68 -11.23
CA ARG A 96 28.79 19.15 -12.58
C ARG A 96 29.59 20.45 -12.53
N LEU A 97 29.13 21.41 -11.72
CA LEU A 97 29.79 22.72 -11.55
C LEU A 97 31.13 22.64 -10.81
N LYS A 98 31.45 21.54 -10.11
CA LYS A 98 32.74 21.36 -9.41
C LYS A 98 33.86 20.81 -10.30
N PHE A 99 33.55 20.39 -11.52
CA PHE A 99 34.51 19.85 -12.48
C PHE A 99 34.73 20.79 -13.69
N VAL A 100 34.36 22.07 -13.57
CA VAL A 100 34.65 23.15 -14.52
C VAL A 100 35.66 24.11 -13.90
#